data_AF-A0A7J9MI65-F1
#
_entry.id   AF-A0A7J9MI65-F1
#
_cell.length_a   1.000
_cell.length_b   1.000
_cell.length_c   1.000
_cell.angle_alpha   90.00
_cell.angle_beta   90.00
_cell.angle_gamma   90.00
#
_symmetry.space_group_name_H-M   'P 1'
#
loop_
_entity.id
_entity.type
_entity.pdbx_description
1 polymer ?
#
loop_
_entity_poly.entity_id
_entity_poly.type
_entity_poly.pdbx_seq_one_letter_code
_entity_poly.pdbx_strand_id
1 'polypeptide(L)'
;MALPTMIHTHLPPALSGGGMNRISAVYAHQGVASDTKLNRGARRLAESLTTLLNLNIEPLCSRKNLQYSNWDSFDDEKHNTPTTSPKEMIADKWRELHGSSDWEKLLDPLHPWLRREIVKYGEFAQATYDAFDFDSFSEYCGSCRYNRNKLFEKLGLSKNGYKVTKYIYAMSAIEMPQWLERSRLMDTWSKDSNWMGYVAVSDDEETRRIGRRDIVVAWRGTVAPSEWYEDFQRNLEPIGIGDAKVEHGFLSIYTSKNEFTRYNKSSASEQVMKEVTKLVQFYQGQGEEVSLTITGHSLGGALALLNAYEAAVNFPGLAVSVVSFGAPRVGNCAFRAELDDLGVKTLRVVVKQDLVPRMPGIVFNESLQRFDDVTGTLEWVYTHVGAELKLDVSSSPYLKRGFNPLGFHSLETYLHLVDGYLSAESAFRSCARRDVTLVNKACDMLVDELRIPQCWYQLANKGLVCNEHGRWVKPRREPEDIPSPTGEQAHDLSLRIEMQESYKCCMQDKNLAIC
;
A
#
# COMPACT_ATOMS: atom_id res chain seq x y z
N MET A 1 15.64 -2.84 -43.83
CA MET A 1 17.05 -3.14 -43.50
C MET A 1 17.66 -1.82 -43.06
N ALA A 2 18.24 -1.60 -41.89
CA ALA A 2 18.85 -2.49 -40.91
C ALA A 2 18.58 -1.99 -39.46
N LEU A 3 18.76 -2.89 -38.49
CA LEU A 3 18.47 -2.77 -37.05
C LEU A 3 19.25 -1.64 -36.33
N PRO A 4 18.75 -1.15 -35.18
CA PRO A 4 19.60 -0.64 -34.11
C PRO A 4 19.88 -1.70 -33.04
N THR A 5 21.15 -1.72 -32.66
CA THR A 5 21.87 -2.70 -31.85
C THR A 5 21.52 -2.59 -30.35
N MET A 6 21.31 -3.74 -29.71
CA MET A 6 21.26 -3.87 -28.25
C MET A 6 22.62 -3.56 -27.63
N ILE A 7 22.64 -2.89 -26.47
CA ILE A 7 23.82 -2.84 -25.59
C ILE A 7 23.44 -3.47 -24.24
N HIS A 8 23.91 -4.70 -24.05
CA HIS A 8 24.03 -5.36 -22.75
C HIS A 8 25.20 -4.74 -21.97
N THR A 9 24.99 -4.39 -20.71
CA THR A 9 26.09 -4.11 -19.77
C THR A 9 26.55 -5.40 -19.12
N HIS A 10 27.65 -5.98 -19.63
CA HIS A 10 28.46 -7.00 -18.95
C HIS A 10 29.57 -6.33 -18.11
N LEU A 11 29.90 -6.95 -16.98
CA LEU A 11 31.02 -6.64 -16.07
C LEU A 11 32.38 -6.55 -16.79
N PRO A 12 33.35 -5.79 -16.25
CA PRO A 12 34.63 -5.54 -16.92
C PRO A 12 35.60 -6.75 -16.86
N PRO A 13 36.40 -7.00 -17.92
CA PRO A 13 37.42 -8.04 -17.92
C PRO A 13 38.75 -7.52 -17.34
N ALA A 14 39.45 -8.40 -16.64
CA ALA A 14 40.83 -8.20 -16.19
C ALA A 14 41.80 -8.32 -17.39
N LEU A 15 42.74 -7.38 -17.52
CA LEU A 15 43.89 -7.47 -18.42
C LEU A 15 45.18 -7.68 -17.62
N SER A 16 45.90 -8.72 -18.00
CA SER A 16 47.23 -9.13 -17.51
C SER A 16 48.35 -8.32 -18.14
N GLY A 17 49.41 -8.01 -17.37
CA GLY A 17 50.68 -7.48 -17.88
C GLY A 17 51.82 -7.52 -16.85
N GLY A 18 52.55 -8.64 -16.85
CA GLY A 18 53.98 -8.86 -16.54
C GLY A 18 54.72 -8.08 -15.43
N GLY A 19 55.25 -8.83 -14.46
CA GLY A 19 56.35 -8.37 -13.59
C GLY A 19 56.73 -9.41 -12.52
N MET A 20 57.73 -10.24 -12.80
CA MET A 20 58.30 -11.27 -11.91
C MET A 20 58.80 -10.68 -10.58
N ASN A 21 58.48 -11.35 -9.45
CA ASN A 21 59.49 -11.75 -8.45
C ASN A 21 58.95 -12.70 -7.35
N ARG A 22 59.55 -13.90 -7.33
CA ARG A 22 59.96 -14.74 -6.19
C ARG A 22 58.96 -15.11 -5.07
N ILE A 23 58.52 -16.37 -5.15
CA ILE A 23 58.59 -17.45 -4.13
C ILE A 23 58.56 -17.02 -2.65
N SER A 24 57.55 -17.51 -1.91
CA SER A 24 57.72 -18.39 -0.74
C SER A 24 56.39 -19.02 -0.33
N ALA A 25 56.30 -20.34 -0.46
CA ALA A 25 55.30 -21.15 0.21
C ALA A 25 55.76 -21.36 1.66
N VAL A 26 54.93 -21.00 2.63
CA VAL A 26 54.99 -21.52 4.01
C VAL A 26 53.57 -21.77 4.48
N TYR A 27 53.27 -23.03 4.74
CA TYR A 27 52.14 -23.46 5.55
C TYR A 27 52.35 -23.02 7.00
N ALA A 28 51.34 -22.40 7.62
CA ALA A 28 51.16 -22.43 9.06
C ALA A 28 49.67 -22.31 9.42
N HIS A 29 49.17 -23.38 10.03
CA HIS A 29 47.91 -23.42 10.77
C HIS A 29 48.00 -22.53 12.03
N GLN A 30 46.91 -21.79 12.29
CA GLN A 30 46.28 -21.43 13.58
C GLN A 30 45.38 -20.22 13.27
N GLY A 31 44.04 -20.29 13.30
CA GLY A 31 43.23 -20.74 14.41
C GLY A 31 42.78 -19.51 15.22
N VAL A 32 41.77 -18.77 14.73
CA VAL A 32 40.95 -17.88 15.58
C VAL A 32 39.50 -18.02 15.14
N ALA A 33 38.70 -18.52 16.08
CA ALA A 33 37.27 -18.68 15.99
C ALA A 33 36.54 -17.32 15.96
N SER A 34 35.50 -17.24 15.13
CA SER A 34 34.39 -16.32 15.33
C SER A 34 33.12 -17.10 15.02
N ASP A 35 32.52 -17.59 16.10
CA ASP A 35 31.19 -18.21 16.13
C ASP A 35 30.14 -17.17 15.73
N THR A 36 29.55 -17.33 14.55
CA THR A 36 28.18 -16.87 14.30
C THR A 36 27.35 -18.10 13.95
N LYS A 37 26.60 -18.59 14.94
CA LYS A 37 25.58 -19.63 14.78
C LYS A 37 24.45 -19.12 13.88
N LEU A 38 24.66 -19.20 12.58
CA LEU A 38 23.56 -19.23 11.62
C LEU A 38 22.74 -20.49 11.89
N ASN A 39 21.50 -20.27 12.34
CA ASN A 39 20.60 -21.32 12.79
C ASN A 39 20.38 -22.33 11.64
N ARG A 40 20.70 -23.61 11.90
CA ARG A 40 20.64 -24.70 10.91
C ARG A 40 19.23 -24.86 10.29
N GLY A 41 18.21 -24.36 10.98
CA GLY A 41 16.83 -24.26 10.48
C GLY A 41 16.61 -23.20 9.40
N ALA A 42 17.30 -22.05 9.46
CA ALA A 42 17.16 -20.96 8.47
C ALA A 42 17.73 -21.37 7.10
N ARG A 43 18.87 -22.08 7.08
CA ARG A 43 19.42 -22.66 5.85
C ARG A 43 18.50 -23.71 5.23
N ARG A 44 17.91 -24.60 6.05
CA ARG A 44 16.97 -25.62 5.57
C ARG A 44 15.66 -25.01 5.06
N LEU A 45 15.23 -23.88 5.61
CA LEU A 45 14.05 -23.13 5.14
C LEU A 45 14.34 -22.41 3.82
N ALA A 46 15.50 -21.77 3.67
CA ALA A 46 15.92 -21.17 2.41
C ALA A 46 16.07 -22.23 1.30
N GLU A 47 16.66 -23.39 1.63
CA GLU A 47 16.75 -24.54 0.72
C GLU A 47 15.35 -25.10 0.38
N SER A 48 14.44 -25.21 1.37
CA SER A 48 13.05 -25.66 1.15
C SER A 48 12.23 -24.69 0.30
N LEU A 49 12.34 -23.37 0.54
CA LEU A 49 11.70 -22.34 -0.28
C LEU A 49 12.24 -22.35 -1.71
N THR A 50 13.55 -22.52 -1.89
CA THR A 50 14.17 -22.68 -3.22
C THR A 50 13.69 -23.96 -3.92
N THR A 51 13.44 -25.03 -3.17
CA THR A 51 12.93 -26.29 -3.70
C THR A 51 11.43 -26.22 -4.03
N LEU A 52 10.64 -25.50 -3.23
CA LEU A 52 9.23 -25.16 -3.49
C LEU A 52 9.09 -24.23 -4.70
N LEU A 53 10.01 -23.27 -4.88
CA LEU A 53 10.09 -22.40 -6.05
C LEU A 53 10.46 -23.16 -7.34
N ASN A 54 11.16 -24.29 -7.23
CA ASN A 54 11.57 -25.13 -8.36
C ASN A 54 10.60 -26.28 -8.68
N LEU A 55 9.60 -26.56 -7.83
CA LEU A 55 8.63 -27.63 -8.02
C LEU A 55 7.24 -27.06 -8.34
N ASN A 56 7.12 -26.47 -9.53
CA ASN A 56 5.88 -26.40 -10.31
C ASN A 56 6.19 -25.90 -11.73
N ILE A 57 7.05 -26.64 -12.44
CA ILE A 57 7.06 -26.60 -13.90
C ILE A 57 6.04 -27.64 -14.35
N GLU A 58 4.78 -27.26 -14.43
CA GLU A 58 3.84 -28.01 -15.27
C GLU A 58 4.31 -27.89 -16.74
N PRO A 59 4.32 -28.98 -17.52
CA PRO A 59 4.72 -28.91 -18.90
C PRO A 59 3.73 -28.04 -19.68
N LEU A 60 4.27 -27.15 -20.53
CA LEU A 60 3.56 -26.31 -21.50
C LEU A 60 2.38 -27.08 -22.12
N CYS A 61 1.18 -26.86 -21.57
CA CYS A 61 -0.03 -27.43 -22.13
C CYS A 61 -0.31 -26.69 -23.44
N SER A 62 -0.13 -27.43 -24.54
CA SER A 62 -0.56 -27.18 -25.92
C SER A 62 -1.20 -25.82 -26.18
N ARG A 63 -0.49 -24.96 -26.93
CA ARG A 63 -1.05 -23.86 -27.73
C ARG A 63 -2.18 -24.40 -28.61
N LYS A 64 -3.40 -24.51 -28.07
CA LYS A 64 -4.60 -24.58 -28.87
C LYS A 64 -5.02 -23.14 -29.13
N ASN A 65 -4.68 -22.68 -30.32
CA ASN A 65 -5.22 -21.52 -31.04
C ASN A 65 -6.38 -20.81 -30.32
N LEU A 66 -6.08 -19.91 -29.37
CA LEU A 66 -6.98 -18.79 -29.12
C LEU A 66 -6.79 -17.84 -30.29
N GLN A 67 -7.90 -17.60 -30.99
CA GLN A 67 -7.99 -16.87 -32.24
C GLN A 67 -7.20 -15.55 -32.19
N TYR A 68 -6.27 -15.43 -33.13
CA TYR A 68 -5.40 -14.28 -33.39
C TYR A 68 -6.15 -13.08 -33.98
N SER A 69 -7.45 -12.92 -33.70
CA SER A 69 -8.33 -12.15 -34.60
C SER A 69 -9.19 -11.06 -33.95
N ASN A 70 -8.86 -10.52 -32.77
CA ASN A 70 -9.62 -9.35 -32.29
C ASN A 70 -8.90 -8.36 -31.36
N TRP A 71 -7.60 -8.50 -31.06
CA TRP A 71 -6.94 -7.54 -30.17
C TRP A 71 -6.85 -6.13 -30.76
N ASP A 72 -6.68 -6.01 -32.09
CA ASP A 72 -6.67 -4.72 -32.79
C ASP A 72 -8.04 -4.00 -32.77
N SER A 73 -9.16 -4.71 -32.58
CA SER A 73 -10.51 -4.08 -32.53
C SER A 73 -10.95 -3.73 -31.11
N PHE A 74 -10.29 -4.26 -30.07
CA PHE A 74 -10.59 -3.94 -28.68
C PHE A 74 -10.01 -2.59 -28.24
N ASP A 75 -8.97 -2.12 -28.94
CA ASP A 75 -8.27 -0.86 -28.65
C ASP A 75 -9.16 0.36 -28.92
N ASP A 76 -9.82 0.43 -30.09
CA ASP A 76 -10.56 1.62 -30.53
C ASP A 76 -11.83 1.93 -29.70
N GLU A 77 -12.55 0.93 -29.18
CA GLU A 77 -13.75 1.18 -28.37
C GLU A 77 -13.43 1.65 -26.95
N LYS A 78 -12.38 1.11 -26.31
CA LYS A 78 -12.01 1.49 -24.94
C LYS A 78 -11.33 2.85 -24.86
N HIS A 79 -10.54 3.22 -25.87
CA HIS A 79 -9.84 4.52 -25.92
C HIS A 79 -10.79 5.73 -25.87
N ASN A 80 -12.06 5.54 -26.26
CA ASN A 80 -13.08 6.59 -26.30
C ASN A 80 -14.06 6.56 -25.12
N THR A 81 -13.81 5.72 -24.08
CA THR A 81 -14.68 5.62 -22.89
C THR A 81 -14.00 6.17 -21.64
N PRO A 82 -14.74 6.81 -20.72
CA PRO A 82 -14.15 7.30 -19.47
C PRO A 82 -13.53 6.15 -18.66
N THR A 83 -12.33 6.36 -18.13
CA THR A 83 -11.61 5.40 -17.29
C THR A 83 -12.22 5.18 -15.91
N THR A 84 -13.36 5.81 -15.64
CA THR A 84 -14.06 5.77 -14.37
C THR A 84 -15.49 5.26 -14.56
N SER A 85 -15.95 4.48 -13.59
CA SER A 85 -17.38 4.17 -13.46
C SER A 85 -18.18 5.46 -13.20
N PRO A 86 -19.51 5.47 -13.39
CA PRO A 86 -20.35 6.59 -12.96
C PRO A 86 -20.22 6.83 -11.43
N LYS A 87 -20.53 8.06 -10.98
CA LYS A 87 -20.60 8.43 -9.56
C LYS A 87 -22.06 8.50 -9.15
N GLU A 88 -22.56 7.47 -8.47
CA GLU A 88 -23.93 7.46 -7.97
C GLU A 88 -24.04 8.15 -6.60
N MET A 89 -25.23 8.67 -6.31
CA MET A 89 -25.64 9.08 -4.97
C MET A 89 -25.83 7.82 -4.12
N ILE A 90 -25.00 7.67 -3.09
CA ILE A 90 -24.99 6.47 -2.22
C ILE A 90 -25.31 6.80 -0.77
N ALA A 91 -25.74 8.03 -0.49
CA ALA A 91 -26.09 8.52 0.84
C ALA A 91 -27.03 7.57 1.60
N ASP A 92 -28.08 7.07 0.97
CA ASP A 92 -29.05 6.21 1.66
C ASP A 92 -28.52 4.80 1.99
N LYS A 93 -27.45 4.36 1.32
CA LYS A 93 -26.85 3.01 1.48
C LYS A 93 -25.45 3.04 2.05
N TRP A 94 -25.02 4.18 2.58
CA TRP A 94 -23.63 4.38 2.92
C TRP A 94 -23.14 3.40 4.00
N ARG A 95 -23.99 3.09 4.99
CA ARG A 95 -23.66 2.15 6.07
C ARG A 95 -23.44 0.73 5.56
N GLU A 96 -24.27 0.28 4.62
CA GLU A 96 -24.12 -1.03 3.96
C GLU A 96 -22.80 -1.10 3.18
N LEU A 97 -22.50 -0.06 2.40
CA LEU A 97 -21.24 0.03 1.64
C LEU A 97 -20.00 0.20 2.56
N HIS A 98 -20.20 0.74 3.76
CA HIS A 98 -19.20 0.84 4.83
C HIS A 98 -19.12 -0.42 5.71
N GLY A 99 -19.86 -1.47 5.37
CA GLY A 99 -19.71 -2.80 5.96
C GLY A 99 -20.58 -3.08 7.19
N SER A 100 -21.66 -2.33 7.44
CA SER A 100 -22.53 -2.55 8.60
C SER A 100 -23.05 -3.98 8.72
N SER A 101 -23.18 -4.70 7.60
CA SER A 101 -23.57 -6.11 7.51
C SER A 101 -22.45 -6.99 6.95
N ASP A 102 -21.19 -6.63 7.21
CA ASP A 102 -19.98 -7.37 6.76
C ASP A 102 -19.97 -7.66 5.25
N TRP A 103 -20.55 -6.73 4.47
CA TRP A 103 -20.73 -6.81 3.02
C TRP A 103 -21.44 -8.09 2.53
N GLU A 104 -22.26 -8.71 3.38
CA GLU A 104 -23.08 -9.87 3.01
C GLU A 104 -23.89 -9.54 1.75
N LYS A 105 -23.84 -10.42 0.75
CA LYS A 105 -24.51 -10.26 -0.57
C LYS A 105 -24.05 -9.07 -1.42
N LEU A 106 -22.98 -8.37 -1.03
CA LEU A 106 -22.39 -7.28 -1.82
C LEU A 106 -21.07 -7.69 -2.50
N LEU A 107 -20.47 -8.81 -2.11
CA LEU A 107 -19.18 -9.27 -2.63
C LEU A 107 -19.29 -10.28 -3.78
N ASP A 108 -20.37 -11.07 -3.84
CA ASP A 108 -20.56 -12.10 -4.88
C ASP A 108 -22.06 -12.26 -5.22
N PRO A 109 -22.57 -11.64 -6.32
CA PRO A 109 -21.83 -10.76 -7.23
C PRO A 109 -21.41 -9.45 -6.58
N LEU A 110 -20.24 -8.91 -6.98
CA LEU A 110 -19.71 -7.66 -6.46
C LEU A 110 -20.60 -6.48 -6.89
N HIS A 111 -21.19 -5.81 -5.90
CA HIS A 111 -22.09 -4.68 -6.14
C HIS A 111 -21.37 -3.52 -6.86
N PRO A 112 -21.95 -2.91 -7.90
CA PRO A 112 -21.30 -1.84 -8.67
C PRO A 112 -20.81 -0.65 -7.84
N TRP A 113 -21.62 -0.17 -6.91
CA TRP A 113 -21.24 0.94 -6.04
C TRP A 113 -20.10 0.55 -5.10
N LEU A 114 -20.12 -0.67 -4.54
CA LEU A 114 -19.05 -1.16 -3.68
C LEU A 114 -17.73 -1.30 -4.45
N ARG A 115 -17.76 -1.85 -5.66
CA ARG A 115 -16.58 -1.93 -6.54
C ARG A 115 -15.93 -0.57 -6.72
N ARG A 116 -16.73 0.45 -7.03
CA ARG A 116 -16.25 1.82 -7.20
C ARG A 116 -15.54 2.32 -5.94
N GLU A 117 -16.14 2.14 -4.78
CA GLU A 117 -15.57 2.60 -3.51
C GLU A 117 -14.29 1.81 -3.15
N ILE A 118 -14.25 0.50 -3.38
CA ILE A 118 -13.01 -0.31 -3.22
C ILE A 118 -11.91 0.23 -4.12
N VAL A 119 -12.19 0.48 -5.41
CA VAL A 119 -11.21 1.05 -6.34
C VAL A 119 -10.75 2.43 -5.86
N LYS A 120 -11.66 3.30 -5.40
CA LYS A 120 -11.33 4.63 -4.84
C LYS A 120 -10.36 4.54 -3.67
N TYR A 121 -10.65 3.70 -2.68
CA TYR A 121 -9.78 3.52 -1.51
C TYR A 121 -8.45 2.84 -1.87
N GLY A 122 -8.43 2.00 -2.89
CA GLY A 122 -7.21 1.44 -3.45
C GLY A 122 -6.37 2.46 -4.22
N GLU A 123 -6.98 3.40 -4.95
CA GLU A 123 -6.28 4.52 -5.58
C GLU A 123 -5.65 5.45 -4.54
N PHE A 124 -6.31 5.67 -3.39
CA PHE A 124 -5.72 6.40 -2.27
C PHE A 124 -4.51 5.68 -1.66
N ALA A 125 -4.55 4.35 -1.56
CA ALA A 125 -3.37 3.57 -1.18
C ALA A 125 -2.27 3.66 -2.25
N GLN A 126 -2.60 3.55 -3.55
CA GLN A 126 -1.63 3.66 -4.65
C GLN A 126 -0.97 5.04 -4.71
N ALA A 127 -1.69 6.11 -4.35
CA ALA A 127 -1.16 7.45 -4.25
C ALA A 127 0.08 7.53 -3.35
N THR A 128 0.15 6.68 -2.34
CA THR A 128 1.31 6.61 -1.45
C THR A 128 2.55 6.02 -2.11
N TYR A 129 2.40 5.17 -3.13
CA TYR A 129 3.53 4.70 -3.92
C TYR A 129 3.92 5.72 -4.98
N ASP A 130 2.93 6.25 -5.72
CA ASP A 130 3.18 7.16 -6.84
C ASP A 130 3.86 8.47 -6.41
N ALA A 131 3.51 8.98 -5.22
CA ALA A 131 4.12 10.19 -4.66
C ALA A 131 5.41 9.96 -3.89
N PHE A 132 5.79 8.72 -3.56
CA PHE A 132 6.97 8.49 -2.73
C PHE A 132 8.27 8.62 -3.53
N ASP A 133 9.28 9.24 -2.93
CA ASP A 133 10.59 9.39 -3.55
C ASP A 133 11.49 8.19 -3.26
N PHE A 134 11.50 7.24 -4.20
CA PHE A 134 12.38 6.06 -4.21
C PHE A 134 13.80 6.34 -4.76
N ASP A 135 14.09 7.55 -5.25
CA ASP A 135 15.42 7.81 -5.83
C ASP A 135 16.48 7.91 -4.74
N SER A 136 17.28 6.85 -4.57
CA SER A 136 18.41 6.84 -3.63
C SER A 136 19.49 7.89 -3.92
N PHE A 137 19.47 8.57 -5.08
CA PHE A 137 20.32 9.74 -5.37
C PHE A 137 19.62 11.07 -5.06
N SER A 138 18.41 11.05 -4.53
CA SER A 138 17.68 12.22 -4.04
C SER A 138 18.08 12.54 -2.61
N GLU A 139 18.34 13.82 -2.33
CA GLU A 139 18.49 14.36 -0.97
C GLU A 139 17.20 14.16 -0.15
N TYR A 140 16.07 13.96 -0.83
CA TYR A 140 14.75 13.78 -0.26
C TYR A 140 14.19 12.36 -0.38
N CYS A 141 15.05 11.39 -0.72
CA CYS A 141 14.71 9.96 -0.73
C CYS A 141 14.02 9.57 0.57
N GLY A 142 12.86 8.91 0.50
CA GLY A 142 12.09 8.57 1.70
C GLY A 142 10.94 9.53 2.03
N SER A 143 10.77 10.62 1.28
CA SER A 143 9.68 11.58 1.47
C SER A 143 8.61 11.51 0.37
N CYS A 144 7.44 12.11 0.60
CA CYS A 144 6.46 12.34 -0.47
C CYS A 144 6.91 13.51 -1.33
N ARG A 145 6.99 13.34 -2.65
CA ARG A 145 7.44 14.30 -3.70
C ARG A 145 6.65 15.60 -3.75
N TYR A 146 5.38 15.58 -3.36
CA TYR A 146 4.47 16.72 -3.49
C TYR A 146 4.02 17.25 -2.13
N ASN A 147 3.76 18.56 -2.08
CA ASN A 147 3.05 19.19 -0.97
C ASN A 147 1.65 18.60 -0.84
N ARG A 148 1.17 18.45 0.40
CA ARG A 148 -0.15 17.86 0.70
C ARG A 148 -1.30 18.51 -0.06
N ASN A 149 -1.25 19.82 -0.27
CA ASN A 149 -2.31 20.57 -0.97
C ASN A 149 -2.35 20.25 -2.47
N LYS A 150 -1.25 19.77 -3.04
CA LYS A 150 -1.10 19.44 -4.46
C LYS A 150 -1.08 17.94 -4.71
N LEU A 151 -1.06 17.09 -3.67
CA LEU A 151 -0.91 15.64 -3.81
C LEU A 151 -1.95 15.05 -4.77
N PHE A 152 -3.23 15.32 -4.54
CA PHE A 152 -4.29 14.78 -5.38
C PHE A 152 -4.36 15.43 -6.76
N GLU A 153 -4.00 16.71 -6.88
CA GLU A 153 -3.92 17.38 -8.17
C GLU A 153 -2.83 16.75 -9.04
N LYS A 154 -1.61 16.59 -8.49
CA LYS A 154 -0.45 16.02 -9.20
C LYS A 154 -0.65 14.55 -9.59
N LEU A 155 -1.47 13.82 -8.83
CA LEU A 155 -1.78 12.41 -9.09
C LEU A 155 -3.11 12.19 -9.85
N GLY A 156 -3.84 13.24 -10.22
CA GLY A 156 -5.13 13.10 -10.92
C GLY A 156 -6.26 12.52 -10.07
N LEU A 157 -6.19 12.68 -8.75
CA LEU A 157 -7.15 12.16 -7.77
C LEU A 157 -8.14 13.21 -7.25
N SER A 158 -8.01 14.49 -7.66
CA SER A 158 -8.94 15.56 -7.25
C SER A 158 -10.40 15.25 -7.59
N LYS A 159 -10.62 14.44 -8.64
CA LYS A 159 -11.95 13.94 -9.03
C LYS A 159 -12.68 13.17 -7.94
N ASN A 160 -11.99 12.71 -6.89
CA ASN A 160 -12.60 11.93 -5.80
C ASN A 160 -13.24 12.81 -4.72
N GLY A 161 -13.00 14.13 -4.71
CA GLY A 161 -13.64 15.06 -3.78
C GLY A 161 -13.13 14.96 -2.34
N TYR A 162 -11.79 14.86 -2.18
CA TYR A 162 -11.13 14.81 -0.88
C TYR A 162 -10.00 15.84 -0.84
N LYS A 163 -9.68 16.31 0.37
CA LYS A 163 -8.55 17.21 0.64
C LYS A 163 -7.62 16.58 1.67
N VAL A 164 -6.32 16.54 1.36
CA VAL A 164 -5.30 16.04 2.29
C VAL A 164 -5.05 17.07 3.38
N THR A 165 -5.19 16.67 4.64
CA THR A 165 -5.00 17.57 5.79
C THR A 165 -3.66 17.36 6.48
N LYS A 166 -3.12 16.13 6.48
CA LYS A 166 -1.92 15.79 7.24
C LYS A 166 -1.08 14.71 6.57
N TYR A 167 0.23 14.83 6.66
CA TYR A 167 1.18 13.77 6.33
C TYR A 167 1.62 13.04 7.59
N ILE A 168 1.85 11.73 7.46
CA ILE A 168 2.27 10.85 8.54
C ILE A 168 3.68 10.36 8.24
N TYR A 169 4.54 10.39 9.24
CA TYR A 169 5.91 9.90 9.16
C TYR A 169 6.14 8.80 10.19
N ALA A 170 6.90 7.78 9.82
CA ALA A 170 7.25 6.67 10.70
C ALA A 170 8.76 6.44 10.70
N MET A 171 9.24 5.87 11.81
CA MET A 171 10.61 5.39 11.97
C MET A 171 10.61 3.93 12.45
N SER A 172 11.73 3.23 12.31
CA SER A 172 11.96 1.93 12.96
C SER A 172 13.20 2.02 13.85
N ALA A 173 13.15 1.44 15.04
CA ALA A 173 14.27 1.44 15.99
C ALA A 173 15.22 0.24 15.84
N ILE A 174 14.81 -0.79 15.08
CA ILE A 174 15.65 -1.95 14.76
C ILE A 174 16.73 -1.50 13.76
N GLU A 175 17.91 -2.14 13.72
CA GLU A 175 18.87 -1.98 12.62
C GLU A 175 18.09 -1.92 11.31
N MET A 176 18.07 -0.72 10.72
CA MET A 176 16.98 -0.31 9.84
C MET A 176 16.84 -1.26 8.65
N PRO A 177 15.65 -1.86 8.46
CA PRO A 177 15.34 -2.70 7.31
C PRO A 177 15.71 -2.05 5.97
N GLN A 178 16.17 -2.85 4.99
CA GLN A 178 16.63 -2.36 3.68
C GLN A 178 15.52 -1.62 2.89
N TRP A 179 14.25 -1.92 3.15
CA TRP A 179 13.11 -1.27 2.52
C TRP A 179 12.83 0.16 3.01
N LEU A 180 13.46 0.59 4.11
CA LEU A 180 13.45 2.01 4.48
C LEU A 180 14.43 2.74 3.55
N GLU A 181 13.88 3.29 2.46
CA GLU A 181 14.67 3.96 1.44
C GLU A 181 15.55 5.07 2.01
N ARG A 182 16.83 5.06 1.61
CA ARG A 182 17.85 6.01 2.04
C ARG A 182 18.44 6.75 0.84
N SER A 183 18.81 8.00 1.05
CA SER A 183 19.75 8.63 0.15
C SER A 183 21.13 8.03 0.33
N ARG A 184 21.88 7.84 -0.75
CA ARG A 184 23.31 7.50 -0.74
C ARG A 184 24.20 8.71 -0.43
N LEU A 185 23.61 9.89 -0.24
CA LEU A 185 24.30 11.14 0.04
C LEU A 185 24.46 11.35 1.57
N MET A 186 25.51 12.07 1.98
CA MET A 186 25.78 12.37 3.41
C MET A 186 24.76 13.36 4.02
N ASP A 187 24.21 14.26 3.19
CA ASP A 187 23.20 15.24 3.58
C ASP A 187 21.81 14.76 3.14
N THR A 188 21.08 14.11 4.05
CA THR A 188 19.71 13.63 3.81
C THR A 188 18.70 14.46 4.59
N TRP A 189 17.47 14.57 4.05
CA TRP A 189 16.38 15.29 4.75
C TRP A 189 15.99 14.66 6.10
N SER A 190 16.12 13.32 6.20
CA SER A 190 16.01 12.54 7.43
C SER A 190 16.92 11.31 7.33
N LYS A 191 17.45 10.83 8.45
CA LYS A 191 18.26 9.60 8.53
C LYS A 191 17.45 8.39 8.98
N ASP A 192 16.36 8.65 9.70
CA ASP A 192 15.64 7.64 10.47
C ASP A 192 14.11 7.65 10.20
N SER A 193 13.61 8.52 9.32
CA SER A 193 12.17 8.71 9.10
C SER A 193 11.82 8.65 7.62
N ASN A 194 10.75 7.92 7.28
CA ASN A 194 10.12 8.00 5.98
C ASN A 194 8.68 8.47 6.08
N TRP A 195 8.20 9.11 5.00
CA TRP A 195 6.79 9.40 4.82
C TRP A 195 6.00 8.09 4.66
N MET A 196 5.02 7.89 5.52
CA MET A 196 4.30 6.63 5.68
C MET A 196 2.82 6.73 5.30
N GLY A 197 2.33 7.90 4.94
CA GLY A 197 0.94 8.06 4.52
C GLY A 197 0.37 9.44 4.78
N TYR A 198 -0.94 9.54 4.72
CA TYR A 198 -1.64 10.81 4.90
C TYR A 198 -3.06 10.63 5.44
N VAL A 199 -3.58 11.72 5.99
CA VAL A 199 -4.99 11.89 6.36
C VAL A 199 -5.64 12.83 5.35
N ALA A 200 -6.82 12.48 4.88
CA ALA A 200 -7.65 13.29 4.01
C ALA A 200 -9.09 13.31 4.51
N VAL A 201 -9.86 14.30 4.07
CA VAL A 201 -11.29 14.41 4.39
C VAL A 201 -12.08 14.76 3.14
N SER A 202 -13.27 14.19 3.02
CA SER A 202 -14.19 14.49 1.92
C SER A 202 -14.62 15.95 1.94
N ASP A 203 -14.76 16.55 0.76
CA ASP A 203 -15.36 17.87 0.59
C ASP A 203 -16.90 17.80 0.68
N ASP A 204 -17.58 18.94 0.57
CA ASP A 204 -19.02 19.04 0.75
C ASP A 204 -19.82 18.35 -0.36
N GLU A 205 -19.27 18.30 -1.58
CA GLU A 205 -19.91 17.63 -2.70
C GLU A 205 -19.88 16.12 -2.51
N GLU A 206 -18.71 15.57 -2.19
CA GLU A 206 -18.54 14.14 -1.94
C GLU A 206 -19.29 13.74 -0.66
N THR A 207 -19.26 14.57 0.40
CA THR A 207 -20.03 14.35 1.65
C THR A 207 -21.52 14.22 1.37
N ARG A 208 -22.08 15.09 0.52
CA ARG A 208 -23.49 15.01 0.10
C ARG A 208 -23.76 13.74 -0.70
N ARG A 209 -22.83 13.34 -1.59
CA ARG A 209 -22.96 12.12 -2.40
C ARG A 209 -22.98 10.86 -1.55
N ILE A 210 -22.10 10.78 -0.55
CA ILE A 210 -21.90 9.59 0.28
C ILE A 210 -22.69 9.61 1.59
N GLY A 211 -23.38 10.71 1.90
CA GLY A 211 -24.28 10.85 3.06
C GLY A 211 -23.60 11.05 4.41
N ARG A 212 -22.29 11.30 4.43
CA ARG A 212 -21.49 11.50 5.65
C ARG A 212 -20.17 12.19 5.34
N ARG A 213 -19.56 12.83 6.33
CA ARG A 213 -18.18 13.29 6.26
C ARG A 213 -17.24 12.12 6.48
N ASP A 214 -16.67 11.62 5.39
CA ASP A 214 -15.68 10.55 5.44
C ASP A 214 -14.27 11.12 5.64
N ILE A 215 -13.63 10.72 6.72
CA ILE A 215 -12.20 10.93 6.97
C ILE A 215 -11.47 9.68 6.49
N VAL A 216 -10.47 9.87 5.64
CA VAL A 216 -9.64 8.79 5.09
C VAL A 216 -8.24 8.84 5.66
N VAL A 217 -7.73 7.69 6.07
CA VAL A 217 -6.30 7.50 6.37
C VAL A 217 -5.74 6.50 5.38
N ALA A 218 -4.73 6.91 4.61
CA ALA A 218 -4.05 6.04 3.65
C ALA A 218 -2.63 5.75 4.13
N TRP A 219 -2.35 4.48 4.39
CA TRP A 219 -1.05 3.99 4.83
C TRP A 219 -0.25 3.40 3.66
N ARG A 220 1.01 3.82 3.56
CA ARG A 220 1.97 3.32 2.58
C ARG A 220 2.42 1.91 2.96
N GLY A 221 2.52 1.04 1.97
CA GLY A 221 3.20 -0.24 2.13
C GLY A 221 4.70 -0.15 1.88
N THR A 222 5.32 -1.30 1.65
CA THR A 222 6.72 -1.43 1.19
C THR A 222 6.74 -1.73 -0.30
N VAL A 223 7.88 -1.46 -0.96
CA VAL A 223 8.09 -1.81 -2.38
C VAL A 223 8.71 -3.20 -2.55
N ALA A 224 9.43 -3.71 -1.55
CA ALA A 224 10.00 -5.06 -1.55
C ALA A 224 9.35 -5.96 -0.49
N PRO A 225 8.33 -6.76 -0.87
CA PRO A 225 7.70 -7.77 -0.04
C PRO A 225 8.64 -8.83 0.58
N SER A 226 9.79 -9.08 -0.05
CA SER A 226 10.74 -10.09 0.45
C SER A 226 11.59 -9.56 1.61
N GLU A 227 12.00 -8.31 1.53
CA GLU A 227 12.90 -7.67 2.52
C GLU A 227 12.18 -7.41 3.84
N TRP A 228 10.88 -7.09 3.80
CA TRP A 228 10.12 -6.88 5.04
C TRP A 228 10.10 -8.16 5.87
N TYR A 229 9.77 -9.31 5.28
CA TYR A 229 9.56 -10.54 6.02
C TYR A 229 10.81 -11.07 6.74
N GLU A 230 12.00 -10.84 6.19
CA GLU A 230 13.26 -11.24 6.82
C GLU A 230 13.55 -10.46 8.12
N ASP A 231 13.06 -9.21 8.21
CA ASP A 231 13.30 -8.31 9.34
C ASP A 231 12.25 -8.43 10.47
N PHE A 232 11.07 -9.02 10.21
CA PHE A 232 10.06 -9.23 11.25
C PHE A 232 10.35 -10.50 12.05
N GLN A 233 10.70 -10.31 13.32
CA GLN A 233 11.19 -11.36 14.23
C GLN A 233 10.10 -12.37 14.67
N ARG A 234 8.90 -12.36 14.06
CA ARG A 234 7.75 -13.23 14.40
C ARG A 234 7.34 -13.18 15.87
N ASN A 235 7.65 -12.09 16.56
CA ASN A 235 7.28 -11.90 17.96
C ASN A 235 5.92 -11.22 18.03
N LEU A 236 5.02 -11.75 18.86
CA LEU A 236 3.74 -11.15 19.17
C LEU A 236 3.90 -10.24 20.40
N GLU A 237 3.52 -8.98 20.27
CA GLU A 237 3.53 -7.97 21.34
C GLU A 237 2.10 -7.69 21.80
N PRO A 238 1.85 -7.54 23.11
CA PRO A 238 0.54 -7.14 23.63
C PRO A 238 0.06 -5.81 23.05
N ILE A 239 -1.23 -5.74 22.72
CA ILE A 239 -1.93 -4.50 22.38
C ILE A 239 -3.20 -4.43 23.22
N GLY A 240 -3.45 -3.29 23.90
CA GLY A 240 -4.64 -3.12 24.72
C GLY A 240 -4.58 -3.78 26.11
N ILE A 241 -5.77 -4.07 26.67
CA ILE A 241 -5.98 -4.60 28.03
C ILE A 241 -6.50 -6.03 27.89
N GLY A 242 -5.62 -7.00 27.70
CA GLY A 242 -6.03 -8.39 27.55
C GLY A 242 -4.99 -9.26 26.85
N ASP A 243 -5.48 -10.33 26.22
CA ASP A 243 -4.67 -11.31 25.49
C ASP A 243 -4.44 -10.94 24.02
N ALA A 244 -4.98 -9.80 23.57
CA ALA A 244 -4.74 -9.28 22.23
C ALA A 244 -3.26 -9.00 22.02
N LYS A 245 -2.72 -9.61 20.97
CA LYS A 245 -1.32 -9.44 20.57
C LYS A 245 -1.22 -9.23 19.07
N VAL A 246 -0.27 -8.41 18.66
CA VAL A 246 0.02 -8.06 17.27
C VAL A 246 1.48 -8.29 16.95
N GLU A 247 1.80 -8.40 15.66
CA GLU A 247 3.17 -8.57 15.18
C GLU A 247 4.02 -7.36 15.62
N HIS A 248 5.16 -7.66 16.26
CA HIS A 248 6.04 -6.70 16.91
C HIS A 248 6.49 -5.58 15.98
N GLY A 249 6.96 -5.90 14.76
CA GLY A 249 7.50 -4.87 13.90
C GLY A 249 6.41 -3.97 13.34
N PHE A 250 5.20 -4.48 13.06
CA PHE A 250 4.09 -3.61 12.63
C PHE A 250 3.78 -2.61 13.73
N LEU A 251 3.72 -3.07 14.98
CA LEU A 251 3.53 -2.22 16.15
C LEU A 251 4.71 -1.25 16.34
N SER A 252 5.94 -1.71 16.11
CA SER A 252 7.15 -0.89 16.21
C SER A 252 7.14 0.27 15.21
N ILE A 253 6.81 0.02 13.94
CA ILE A 253 6.68 1.08 12.92
C ILE A 253 5.58 2.08 13.33
N TYR A 254 4.47 1.56 13.87
CA TYR A 254 3.32 2.37 14.26
C TYR A 254 3.58 3.26 15.48
N THR A 255 4.37 2.77 16.45
CA THR A 255 4.54 3.40 17.78
C THR A 255 5.92 3.98 18.06
N SER A 256 6.94 3.68 17.26
CA SER A 256 8.30 4.19 17.46
C SER A 256 8.37 5.72 17.32
N LYS A 257 9.11 6.34 18.23
CA LYS A 257 9.41 7.77 18.26
C LYS A 257 10.75 8.03 18.89
N ASN A 258 11.36 9.16 18.56
CA ASN A 258 12.63 9.59 19.11
C ASN A 258 12.68 11.13 19.09
N GLU A 259 12.87 11.73 20.27
CA GLU A 259 12.89 13.19 20.47
C GLU A 259 13.98 13.92 19.67
N PHE A 260 15.06 13.20 19.33
CA PHE A 260 16.18 13.73 18.55
C PHE A 260 15.91 13.75 17.04
N THR A 261 14.85 13.07 16.57
CA THR A 261 14.49 13.08 15.15
C THR A 261 13.67 14.30 14.79
N ARG A 262 13.81 14.75 13.54
CA ARG A 262 13.08 15.93 13.04
C ARG A 262 11.59 15.66 12.84
N TYR A 263 11.20 14.46 12.40
CA TYR A 263 9.83 14.12 11.98
C TYR A 263 9.11 13.13 12.89
N ASN A 264 9.82 12.40 13.76
CA ASN A 264 9.26 11.37 14.64
C ASN A 264 9.46 11.71 16.13
N LYS A 265 9.34 13.00 16.50
CA LYS A 265 9.20 13.40 17.91
C LYS A 265 7.95 12.79 18.55
N SER A 266 6.91 12.64 17.74
CA SER A 266 5.72 11.84 18.02
C SER A 266 5.66 10.65 17.08
N SER A 267 5.10 9.54 17.53
CA SER A 267 4.96 8.31 16.73
C SER A 267 3.99 8.51 15.56
N ALA A 268 3.97 7.56 14.62
CA ALA A 268 3.01 7.59 13.53
C ALA A 268 1.56 7.52 14.05
N SER A 269 1.31 6.68 15.06
CA SER A 269 0.07 6.61 15.86
C SER A 269 -0.32 7.97 16.45
N GLU A 270 0.57 8.64 17.16
CA GLU A 270 0.26 9.95 17.77
C GLU A 270 -0.04 11.03 16.72
N GLN A 271 0.68 11.01 15.58
CA GLN A 271 0.45 11.94 14.47
C GLN A 271 -0.92 11.76 13.83
N VAL A 272 -1.30 10.52 13.50
CA VAL A 272 -2.57 10.21 12.84
C VAL A 272 -3.74 10.46 13.79
N MET A 273 -3.65 9.99 15.04
CA MET A 273 -4.74 10.08 16.00
C MET A 273 -5.00 11.52 16.42
N LYS A 274 -3.97 12.36 16.52
CA LYS A 274 -4.14 13.80 16.74
C LYS A 274 -4.98 14.45 15.65
N GLU A 275 -4.69 14.15 14.38
CA GLU A 275 -5.42 14.72 13.25
C GLU A 275 -6.85 14.15 13.14
N VAL A 276 -7.00 12.84 13.28
CA VAL A 276 -8.33 12.20 13.27
C VAL A 276 -9.21 12.76 14.39
N THR A 277 -8.67 12.91 15.61
CA THR A 277 -9.37 13.54 16.74
C THR A 277 -9.85 14.95 16.38
N LYS A 278 -8.95 15.77 15.80
CA LYS A 278 -9.26 17.14 15.38
C LYS A 278 -10.43 17.17 14.39
N LEU A 279 -10.40 16.32 13.37
CA LEU A 279 -11.43 16.29 12.32
C LEU A 279 -12.75 15.73 12.85
N VAL A 280 -12.73 14.61 13.59
CA VAL A 280 -13.93 14.00 14.17
C VAL A 280 -14.66 15.00 15.07
N GLN A 281 -13.95 15.60 16.04
CA GLN A 281 -14.55 16.58 16.95
C GLN A 281 -15.09 17.81 16.22
N PHE A 282 -14.38 18.27 15.19
CA PHE A 282 -14.81 19.43 14.42
C PHE A 282 -16.13 19.18 13.68
N TYR A 283 -16.21 18.12 12.87
CA TYR A 283 -17.39 17.86 12.04
C TYR A 283 -18.58 17.35 12.85
N GLN A 284 -18.36 16.52 13.88
CA GLN A 284 -19.43 16.16 14.81
C GLN A 284 -19.96 17.39 15.56
N GLY A 285 -19.08 18.34 15.93
CA GLY A 285 -19.49 19.61 16.53
C GLY A 285 -20.37 20.49 15.63
N GLN A 286 -20.34 20.27 14.31
CA GLN A 286 -21.24 20.90 13.35
C GLN A 286 -22.54 20.12 13.14
N GLY A 287 -22.71 18.97 13.79
CA GLY A 287 -23.85 18.08 13.61
C GLY A 287 -23.77 17.23 12.33
N GLU A 288 -22.58 17.06 11.75
CA GLU A 288 -22.39 16.14 10.62
C GLU A 288 -22.24 14.69 11.10
N GLU A 289 -22.78 13.75 10.33
CA GLU A 289 -22.48 12.33 10.46
C GLU A 289 -21.04 12.10 9.96
N VAL A 290 -20.18 11.49 10.79
CA VAL A 290 -18.76 11.29 10.48
C VAL A 290 -18.43 9.81 10.43
N SER A 291 -17.62 9.40 9.45
CA SER A 291 -17.00 8.06 9.40
C SER A 291 -15.50 8.14 9.25
N LEU A 292 -14.81 7.07 9.65
CA LEU A 292 -13.39 6.87 9.42
C LEU A 292 -13.20 5.67 8.50
N THR A 293 -12.53 5.88 7.37
CA THR A 293 -12.15 4.82 6.43
C THR A 293 -10.64 4.75 6.32
N ILE A 294 -10.05 3.60 6.59
CA ILE A 294 -8.60 3.42 6.62
C ILE A 294 -8.22 2.43 5.51
N THR A 295 -7.25 2.79 4.69
CA THR A 295 -6.82 1.99 3.54
C THR A 295 -5.32 1.79 3.51
N GLY A 296 -4.90 0.67 2.94
CA GLY A 296 -3.49 0.37 2.79
C GLY A 296 -3.25 -0.94 2.04
N HIS A 297 -2.09 -1.01 1.41
CA HIS A 297 -1.62 -2.19 0.69
C HIS A 297 -0.41 -2.80 1.39
N SER A 298 -0.29 -4.13 1.40
CA SER A 298 0.84 -4.83 2.01
C SER A 298 1.02 -4.42 3.49
N LEU A 299 2.23 -4.00 3.90
CA LEU A 299 2.50 -3.39 5.21
C LEU A 299 1.48 -2.29 5.58
N GLY A 300 1.06 -1.45 4.62
CA GLY A 300 0.10 -0.39 4.87
C GLY A 300 -1.27 -0.91 5.32
N GLY A 301 -1.67 -2.11 4.86
CA GLY A 301 -2.89 -2.76 5.33
C GLY A 301 -2.77 -3.28 6.76
N ALA A 302 -1.57 -3.67 7.19
CA ALA A 302 -1.32 -4.03 8.59
C ALA A 302 -1.40 -2.81 9.51
N LEU A 303 -0.76 -1.70 9.12
CA LEU A 303 -0.84 -0.42 9.82
C LEU A 303 -2.28 0.13 9.86
N ALA A 304 -3.05 -0.09 8.80
CA ALA A 304 -4.45 0.28 8.74
C ALA A 304 -5.29 -0.40 9.84
N LEU A 305 -5.07 -1.70 10.08
CA LEU A 305 -5.74 -2.44 11.15
C LEU A 305 -5.35 -1.96 12.55
N LEU A 306 -4.06 -1.70 12.79
CA LEU A 306 -3.60 -1.13 14.07
C LEU A 306 -4.22 0.25 14.32
N ASN A 307 -4.29 1.08 13.28
CA ASN A 307 -4.91 2.40 13.39
C ASN A 307 -6.43 2.32 13.60
N ALA A 308 -7.11 1.36 12.99
CA ALA A 308 -8.54 1.13 13.21
C ALA A 308 -8.84 0.69 14.65
N TYR A 309 -8.03 -0.21 15.20
CA TYR A 309 -8.12 -0.64 16.59
C TYR A 309 -8.02 0.56 17.54
N GLU A 310 -6.95 1.37 17.39
CA GLU A 310 -6.74 2.55 18.23
C GLU A 310 -7.88 3.58 18.07
N ALA A 311 -8.36 3.81 16.84
CA ALA A 311 -9.45 4.74 16.60
C ALA A 311 -10.77 4.28 17.23
N ALA A 312 -11.11 2.99 17.15
CA ALA A 312 -12.34 2.47 17.71
C ALA A 312 -12.35 2.50 19.25
N VAL A 313 -11.18 2.28 19.88
CA VAL A 313 -11.01 2.46 21.33
C VAL A 313 -11.21 3.92 21.75
N ASN A 314 -10.67 4.88 20.98
CA ASN A 314 -10.74 6.31 21.31
C ASN A 314 -12.09 6.96 20.96
N PHE A 315 -12.81 6.43 19.97
CA PHE A 315 -14.10 6.96 19.51
C PHE A 315 -15.20 5.88 19.52
N PRO A 316 -15.69 5.48 20.72
CA PRO A 316 -16.81 4.56 20.80
C PRO A 316 -18.02 5.08 20.01
N GLY A 317 -18.52 4.27 19.07
CA GLY A 317 -19.67 4.61 18.22
C GLY A 317 -19.33 5.30 16.91
N LEU A 318 -18.07 5.66 16.64
CA LEU A 318 -17.66 6.11 15.31
C LEU A 318 -17.67 4.92 14.34
N ALA A 319 -18.25 5.08 13.15
CA ALA A 319 -18.17 4.07 12.11
C ALA A 319 -16.75 4.00 11.55
N VAL A 320 -16.00 2.95 11.89
CA VAL A 320 -14.62 2.70 11.44
C VAL A 320 -14.60 1.52 10.46
N SER A 321 -14.10 1.74 9.25
CA SER A 321 -13.89 0.67 8.27
C SER A 321 -12.46 0.63 7.75
N VAL A 322 -11.95 -0.58 7.55
CA VAL A 322 -10.67 -0.86 6.89
C VAL A 322 -10.91 -1.51 5.53
N VAL A 323 -10.35 -0.95 4.46
CA VAL A 323 -10.27 -1.58 3.14
C VAL A 323 -8.80 -1.84 2.82
N SER A 324 -8.40 -3.10 2.86
CA SER A 324 -6.99 -3.50 2.72
C SER A 324 -6.75 -4.34 1.48
N PHE A 325 -5.55 -4.24 0.91
CA PHE A 325 -5.15 -4.95 -0.31
C PHE A 325 -3.88 -5.75 -0.03
N GLY A 326 -3.91 -7.07 -0.23
CA GLY A 326 -2.71 -7.90 -0.06
C GLY A 326 -2.11 -7.84 1.36
N ALA A 327 -2.90 -7.51 2.39
CA ALA A 327 -2.39 -7.30 3.74
C ALA A 327 -2.04 -8.63 4.43
N PRO A 328 -0.89 -8.71 5.15
CA PRO A 328 -0.56 -9.86 5.98
C PRO A 328 -1.49 -9.95 7.20
N ARG A 329 -1.44 -11.06 7.93
CA ARG A 329 -2.05 -11.22 9.25
C ARG A 329 -1.33 -10.32 10.26
N VAL A 330 -2.11 -9.66 11.10
CA VAL A 330 -1.60 -8.61 12.00
C VAL A 330 -1.47 -9.09 13.43
N GLY A 331 -2.42 -9.89 13.92
CA GLY A 331 -2.46 -10.32 15.31
C GLY A 331 -3.12 -11.68 15.53
N ASN A 332 -3.26 -12.04 16.80
CA ASN A 332 -3.85 -13.30 17.22
C ASN A 332 -5.39 -13.27 17.24
N CYS A 333 -6.01 -14.38 17.66
CA CYS A 333 -7.47 -14.49 17.76
C CYS A 333 -8.10 -13.47 18.72
N ALA A 334 -7.44 -13.14 19.83
CA ALA A 334 -7.93 -12.15 20.78
C ALA A 334 -7.97 -10.75 20.16
N PHE A 335 -6.93 -10.35 19.41
CA PHE A 335 -6.94 -9.08 18.66
C PHE A 335 -8.08 -9.00 17.64
N ARG A 336 -8.40 -10.11 16.96
CA ARG A 336 -9.57 -10.18 16.08
C ARG A 336 -10.87 -9.96 16.87
N ALA A 337 -11.04 -10.70 17.97
CA ALA A 337 -12.27 -10.63 18.78
C ALA A 337 -12.50 -9.21 19.30
N GLU A 338 -11.46 -8.55 19.80
CA GLU A 338 -11.56 -7.16 20.26
C GLU A 338 -11.94 -6.19 19.14
N LEU A 339 -11.40 -6.34 17.92
CA LEU A 339 -11.82 -5.53 16.76
C LEU A 339 -13.29 -5.73 16.41
N ASP A 340 -13.75 -6.99 16.44
CA ASP A 340 -15.14 -7.35 16.17
C ASP A 340 -16.07 -6.75 17.25
N ASP A 341 -15.69 -6.82 18.54
CA ASP A 341 -16.41 -6.23 19.68
C ASP A 341 -16.46 -4.70 19.64
N LEU A 342 -15.39 -4.06 19.16
CA LEU A 342 -15.31 -2.62 18.92
C LEU A 342 -16.13 -2.18 17.69
N GLY A 343 -16.69 -3.11 16.92
CA GLY A 343 -17.52 -2.84 15.75
C GLY A 343 -16.74 -2.39 14.51
N VAL A 344 -15.43 -2.65 14.45
CA VAL A 344 -14.59 -2.29 13.29
C VAL A 344 -14.92 -3.18 12.09
N LYS A 345 -15.23 -2.57 10.95
CA LYS A 345 -15.57 -3.30 9.73
C LYS A 345 -14.37 -3.44 8.80
N THR A 346 -13.88 -4.66 8.60
CA THR A 346 -12.69 -4.90 7.76
C THR A 346 -13.05 -5.66 6.49
N LEU A 347 -12.69 -5.10 5.33
CA LEU A 347 -12.72 -5.76 4.04
C LEU A 347 -11.29 -6.01 3.54
N ARG A 348 -10.95 -7.28 3.36
CA ARG A 348 -9.66 -7.73 2.83
C ARG A 348 -9.81 -8.14 1.37
N VAL A 349 -9.17 -7.39 0.47
CA VAL A 349 -9.03 -7.79 -0.92
C VAL A 349 -7.78 -8.65 -1.02
N VAL A 350 -7.93 -9.88 -1.52
CA VAL A 350 -6.85 -10.87 -1.63
C VAL A 350 -6.77 -11.43 -3.03
N VAL A 351 -5.57 -11.58 -3.57
CA VAL A 351 -5.30 -12.29 -4.82
C VAL A 351 -4.80 -13.69 -4.50
N LYS A 352 -5.41 -14.72 -5.09
CA LYS A 352 -5.12 -16.13 -4.81
C LYS A 352 -3.63 -16.50 -4.94
N GLN A 353 -2.96 -15.93 -5.94
CA GLN A 353 -1.54 -16.16 -6.25
C GLN A 353 -0.59 -15.35 -5.37
N ASP A 354 -1.09 -14.37 -4.62
CA ASP A 354 -0.29 -13.57 -3.71
C ASP A 354 -0.03 -14.34 -2.40
N LEU A 355 1.24 -14.38 -1.99
CA LEU A 355 1.68 -15.07 -0.79
C LEU A 355 1.61 -14.20 0.45
N VAL A 356 1.64 -12.86 0.32
CA VAL A 356 1.72 -11.95 1.47
C VAL A 356 0.52 -12.10 2.42
N PRO A 357 -0.73 -12.21 1.95
CA PRO A 357 -1.87 -12.48 2.85
C PRO A 357 -1.73 -13.77 3.64
N ARG A 358 -0.94 -14.76 3.20
CA ARG A 358 -0.75 -16.02 3.93
C ARG A 358 0.27 -15.90 5.06
N MET A 359 0.86 -14.71 5.23
CA MET A 359 1.93 -14.43 6.17
C MET A 359 1.45 -13.61 7.36
N PRO A 360 2.08 -13.75 8.54
CA PRO A 360 2.91 -14.88 8.94
C PRO A 360 2.10 -16.19 9.02
N GLY A 361 2.70 -17.32 8.62
CA GLY A 361 2.06 -18.63 8.85
C GLY A 361 2.27 -19.76 7.82
N ILE A 362 3.06 -19.58 6.73
CA ILE A 362 3.26 -20.62 5.68
C ILE A 362 3.70 -22.00 6.24
N VAL A 363 4.33 -22.07 7.42
CA VAL A 363 4.82 -23.34 7.99
C VAL A 363 3.96 -23.89 9.15
N PHE A 364 3.28 -23.02 9.90
CA PHE A 364 2.60 -23.40 11.15
C PHE A 364 1.09 -23.67 10.99
N ASN A 365 0.37 -22.94 10.12
CA ASN A 365 -1.10 -23.12 10.02
C ASN A 365 -1.51 -24.41 9.28
N GLU A 366 -0.75 -24.83 8.26
CA GLU A 366 -1.08 -26.05 7.50
C GLU A 366 -0.67 -27.35 8.22
N SER A 367 0.30 -27.29 9.13
CA SER A 367 0.72 -28.43 9.95
C SER A 367 -0.12 -28.60 11.21
N LEU A 368 -0.70 -27.53 11.76
CA LEU A 368 -1.54 -27.54 12.97
C LEU A 368 -3.03 -27.72 12.73
N GLN A 369 -3.56 -27.54 11.50
CA GLN A 369 -4.93 -27.97 11.17
C GLN A 369 -5.16 -29.48 11.41
N ARG A 370 -4.10 -30.28 11.51
CA ARG A 370 -4.18 -31.70 11.91
C ARG A 370 -4.22 -31.93 13.42
N PHE A 371 -4.09 -30.89 14.24
CA PHE A 371 -4.06 -30.93 15.70
C PHE A 371 -5.23 -30.18 16.36
N ASP A 372 -6.11 -29.57 15.56
CA ASP A 372 -7.28 -28.80 16.03
C ASP A 372 -8.26 -29.62 16.89
N ASP A 373 -8.23 -30.95 16.82
CA ASP A 373 -9.10 -31.82 17.65
C ASP A 373 -8.52 -32.11 19.06
N VAL A 374 -7.29 -31.68 19.38
CA VAL A 374 -6.60 -32.09 20.62
C VAL A 374 -6.10 -30.92 21.49
N THR A 375 -5.87 -29.73 20.93
CA THR A 375 -5.35 -28.59 21.71
C THR A 375 -6.30 -27.41 21.64
N GLY A 376 -6.99 -27.11 22.74
CA GLY A 376 -7.84 -25.92 22.85
C GLY A 376 -7.10 -24.66 22.39
N THR A 377 -7.78 -23.88 21.53
CA THR A 377 -7.49 -22.50 21.13
C THR A 377 -6.06 -22.03 21.35
N LEU A 378 -5.19 -22.29 20.37
CA LEU A 378 -3.80 -21.84 20.39
C LEU A 378 -3.73 -20.30 20.29
N GLU A 379 -3.51 -19.62 21.42
CA GLU A 379 -3.41 -18.16 21.60
C GLU A 379 -2.34 -17.47 20.73
N TRP A 380 -1.45 -18.24 20.11
CA TRP A 380 -0.32 -17.79 19.28
C TRP A 380 -0.57 -17.84 17.76
N VAL A 381 -1.77 -18.26 17.31
CA VAL A 381 -2.07 -18.36 15.88
C VAL A 381 -2.50 -17.01 15.33
N TYR A 382 -1.75 -16.53 14.34
CA TYR A 382 -2.12 -15.35 13.57
C TYR A 382 -3.41 -15.60 12.81
N THR A 383 -4.36 -14.67 12.95
CA THR A 383 -5.69 -14.79 12.37
C THR A 383 -6.04 -13.55 11.56
N HIS A 384 -6.78 -13.75 10.47
CA HIS A 384 -7.32 -12.66 9.69
C HIS A 384 -8.57 -12.06 10.32
N VAL A 385 -8.74 -10.75 10.15
CA VAL A 385 -9.91 -9.99 10.61
C VAL A 385 -10.79 -9.61 9.42
N GLY A 386 -12.12 -9.73 9.58
CA GLY A 386 -13.12 -9.25 8.62
C GLY A 386 -13.36 -10.08 7.36
N ALA A 387 -14.26 -9.56 6.51
CA ALA A 387 -14.73 -10.14 5.27
C ALA A 387 -13.63 -10.18 4.20
N GLU A 388 -13.75 -11.10 3.25
CA GLU A 388 -12.72 -11.35 2.22
C GLU A 388 -13.31 -11.30 0.81
N LEU A 389 -12.74 -10.44 -0.03
CA LEU A 389 -12.97 -10.43 -1.48
C LEU A 389 -11.81 -11.16 -2.16
N LYS A 390 -12.07 -12.40 -2.60
CA LYS A 390 -11.08 -13.26 -3.27
C LYS A 390 -11.06 -12.99 -4.77
N LEU A 391 -9.88 -12.69 -5.28
CA LEU A 391 -9.62 -12.45 -6.71
C LEU A 391 -8.63 -13.50 -7.25
N ASP A 392 -8.69 -13.76 -8.55
CA ASP A 392 -7.80 -14.71 -9.22
C ASP A 392 -7.20 -14.05 -10.47
N VAL A 393 -5.86 -14.02 -10.56
CA VAL A 393 -5.14 -13.48 -11.72
C VAL A 393 -5.59 -14.17 -13.02
N SER A 394 -5.90 -15.46 -12.96
CA SER A 394 -6.31 -16.25 -14.13
C SER A 394 -7.68 -15.86 -14.69
N SER A 395 -8.48 -15.09 -13.94
CA SER A 395 -9.78 -14.58 -14.41
C SER A 395 -9.63 -13.53 -15.51
N SER A 396 -8.56 -12.74 -15.47
CA SER A 396 -8.34 -11.65 -16.43
C SER A 396 -7.65 -12.17 -17.70
N PRO A 397 -8.21 -11.92 -18.90
CA PRO A 397 -7.55 -12.26 -20.15
C PRO A 397 -6.33 -11.37 -20.44
N TYR A 398 -6.19 -10.26 -19.73
CA TYR A 398 -5.11 -9.27 -19.92
C TYR A 398 -3.85 -9.59 -19.13
N LEU A 399 -3.90 -10.54 -18.18
CA LEU A 399 -2.78 -10.85 -17.29
C LEU A 399 -2.02 -12.11 -17.72
N LYS A 400 -0.70 -12.07 -17.59
CA LYS A 400 0.21 -13.22 -17.75
C LYS A 400 -0.12 -14.30 -16.72
N ARG A 401 -0.05 -15.55 -17.17
CA ARG A 401 -0.27 -16.75 -16.32
C ARG A 401 1.03 -17.30 -15.71
N GLY A 402 2.18 -16.77 -16.11
CA GLY A 402 3.49 -17.17 -15.60
C GLY A 402 3.67 -16.80 -14.13
N PHE A 403 4.62 -17.46 -13.47
CA PHE A 403 4.97 -17.17 -12.08
C PHE A 403 5.59 -15.77 -11.95
N ASN A 404 4.88 -14.83 -11.31
CA ASN A 404 5.36 -13.48 -11.06
C ASN A 404 4.90 -12.97 -9.68
N PRO A 405 5.58 -13.36 -8.57
CA PRO A 405 5.18 -12.99 -7.21
C PRO A 405 5.09 -11.47 -6.98
N LEU A 406 6.01 -10.69 -7.54
CA LEU A 406 5.98 -9.23 -7.42
C LEU A 406 4.77 -8.63 -8.14
N GLY A 407 4.45 -9.15 -9.32
CA GLY A 407 3.27 -8.75 -10.08
C GLY A 407 1.95 -9.17 -9.44
N PHE A 408 1.90 -10.36 -8.82
CA PHE A 408 0.73 -10.83 -8.07
C PHE A 408 0.45 -9.95 -6.84
N HIS A 409 1.51 -9.41 -6.23
CA HIS A 409 1.44 -8.50 -5.09
C HIS A 409 1.45 -7.01 -5.50
N SER A 410 1.34 -6.67 -6.79
CA SER A 410 1.21 -5.28 -7.23
C SER A 410 -0.19 -4.76 -6.96
N LEU A 411 -0.33 -3.62 -6.28
CA LEU A 411 -1.62 -3.01 -6.00
C LEU A 411 -2.41 -2.68 -7.28
N GLU A 412 -1.73 -2.30 -8.37
CA GLU A 412 -2.42 -2.06 -9.65
C GLU A 412 -3.01 -3.35 -10.24
N THR A 413 -2.39 -4.52 -10.00
CA THR A 413 -2.97 -5.82 -10.34
C THR A 413 -4.24 -6.09 -9.54
N TYR A 414 -4.23 -5.77 -8.24
CA TYR A 414 -5.42 -5.86 -7.38
C TYR A 414 -6.57 -5.01 -7.91
N LEU A 415 -6.30 -3.73 -8.22
CA LEU A 415 -7.34 -2.80 -8.68
C LEU A 415 -7.89 -3.16 -10.06
N HIS A 416 -7.05 -3.68 -10.95
CA HIS A 416 -7.49 -4.24 -12.24
C HIS A 416 -8.45 -5.42 -12.04
N LEU A 417 -8.10 -6.35 -11.14
CA LEU A 417 -8.95 -7.49 -10.84
C LEU A 417 -10.25 -7.09 -10.15
N VAL A 418 -10.24 -6.15 -9.20
CA VAL A 418 -11.47 -5.61 -8.57
C VAL A 418 -12.38 -4.99 -9.62
N ASP A 419 -11.84 -4.15 -10.51
CA ASP A 419 -12.65 -3.52 -11.55
C ASP A 419 -13.26 -4.58 -12.48
N GLY A 420 -12.51 -5.62 -12.83
CA GLY A 420 -13.01 -6.72 -13.67
C GLY A 420 -13.96 -7.70 -12.99
N TYR A 421 -13.92 -7.83 -11.66
CA TYR A 421 -14.60 -8.90 -10.93
C TYR A 421 -16.11 -8.69 -10.80
N LEU A 422 -16.89 -9.63 -11.36
CA LEU A 422 -18.35 -9.64 -11.25
C LEU A 422 -18.82 -10.63 -10.20
N SER A 423 -18.42 -11.89 -10.27
CA SER A 423 -18.76 -12.98 -9.34
C SER A 423 -17.74 -14.12 -9.45
N ALA A 424 -17.76 -15.07 -8.51
CA ALA A 424 -16.82 -16.21 -8.51
C ALA A 424 -16.99 -17.14 -9.72
N GLU A 425 -18.20 -17.20 -10.29
CA GLU A 425 -18.53 -18.08 -11.42
C GLU A 425 -18.47 -17.37 -12.78
N SER A 426 -18.32 -16.04 -12.80
CA SER A 426 -18.30 -15.25 -14.03
C SER A 426 -16.91 -15.00 -14.56
N ALA A 427 -16.78 -14.88 -15.88
CA ALA A 427 -15.59 -14.34 -16.50
C ALA A 427 -15.36 -12.85 -16.15
N PHE A 428 -14.14 -12.38 -16.38
CA PHE A 428 -13.78 -10.96 -16.26
C PHE A 428 -14.72 -10.10 -17.10
N ARG A 429 -15.29 -9.03 -16.50
CA ARG A 429 -16.28 -8.22 -17.20
C ARG A 429 -15.66 -7.55 -18.44
N SER A 430 -16.40 -7.52 -19.54
CA SER A 430 -16.01 -6.77 -20.74
C SER A 430 -16.05 -5.25 -20.52
N CYS A 431 -17.02 -4.76 -19.73
CA CYS A 431 -17.21 -3.34 -19.43
C CYS A 431 -16.32 -2.78 -18.30
N ALA A 432 -15.17 -3.41 -18.01
CA ALA A 432 -14.17 -2.89 -17.07
C ALA A 432 -13.62 -1.58 -17.64
N ARG A 433 -13.63 -0.53 -16.82
CA ARG A 433 -13.27 0.84 -17.23
C ARG A 433 -11.90 1.26 -16.75
N ARG A 434 -11.35 0.62 -15.71
CA ARG A 434 -10.00 0.93 -15.23
C ARG A 434 -9.02 0.68 -16.37
N ASP A 435 -8.13 1.65 -16.56
CA ASP A 435 -7.09 1.56 -17.57
C ASP A 435 -6.16 0.38 -17.28
N VAL A 436 -6.11 -0.56 -18.22
CA VAL A 436 -5.33 -1.79 -18.12
C VAL A 436 -3.83 -1.51 -18.06
N THR A 437 -3.36 -0.40 -18.66
CA THR A 437 -1.95 -0.04 -18.70
C THR A 437 -1.36 0.20 -17.31
N LEU A 438 -2.18 0.60 -16.34
CA LEU A 438 -1.78 0.86 -14.96
C LEU A 438 -1.16 -0.38 -14.28
N VAL A 439 -1.58 -1.59 -14.68
CA VAL A 439 -1.01 -2.86 -14.16
C VAL A 439 0.52 -2.88 -14.31
N ASN A 440 1.04 -2.45 -15.46
CA ASN A 440 2.48 -2.46 -15.74
C ASN A 440 3.23 -1.23 -15.21
N LYS A 441 2.63 -0.40 -14.33
CA LYS A 441 3.34 0.75 -13.73
C LYS A 441 4.70 0.34 -13.16
N ALA A 442 4.73 -0.73 -12.36
CA ALA A 442 5.93 -1.19 -11.65
C ALA A 442 6.19 -2.70 -11.78
N CYS A 443 5.51 -3.39 -12.70
CA CYS A 443 5.69 -4.82 -12.92
C CYS A 443 5.50 -5.22 -14.39
N ASP A 444 5.66 -6.52 -14.66
CA ASP A 444 5.42 -7.15 -15.97
C ASP A 444 4.31 -8.20 -15.87
N MET A 445 3.08 -7.72 -15.73
CA MET A 445 1.90 -8.58 -15.54
C MET A 445 0.98 -8.61 -16.75
N LEU A 446 1.04 -7.62 -17.64
CA LEU A 446 0.24 -7.62 -18.86
C LEU A 446 0.78 -8.60 -19.90
N VAL A 447 -0.11 -9.22 -20.66
CA VAL A 447 0.25 -10.08 -21.80
C VAL A 447 0.96 -9.27 -22.88
N ASP A 448 1.95 -9.89 -23.54
CA ASP A 448 2.85 -9.19 -24.49
C ASP A 448 2.10 -8.66 -25.73
N GLU A 449 0.95 -9.27 -26.06
CA GLU A 449 0.06 -8.88 -27.16
C GLU A 449 -0.46 -7.45 -27.02
N LEU A 450 -0.58 -6.93 -25.78
CA LEU A 450 -1.02 -5.54 -25.53
C LEU A 450 0.08 -4.51 -25.84
N ARG A 451 1.33 -4.93 -26.05
CA ARG A 451 2.48 -4.07 -26.38
C ARG A 451 2.72 -2.91 -25.40
N ILE A 452 2.25 -3.05 -24.16
CA ILE A 452 2.48 -2.08 -23.08
C ILE A 452 3.81 -2.41 -22.41
N PRO A 453 4.79 -1.47 -22.38
CA PRO A 453 6.06 -1.71 -21.74
C PRO A 453 5.89 -2.06 -20.26
N GLN A 454 6.66 -3.05 -19.78
CA GLN A 454 6.79 -3.33 -18.35
C GLN A 454 7.44 -2.16 -17.59
N CYS A 455 7.10 -2.00 -16.31
CA CYS A 455 7.66 -1.00 -15.40
C CYS A 455 7.76 0.42 -16.03
N TRP A 456 6.71 0.83 -16.74
CA TRP A 456 6.77 2.05 -17.55
C TRP A 456 6.73 3.33 -16.72
N TYR A 457 6.22 3.27 -15.48
CA TYR A 457 5.99 4.46 -14.65
C TYR A 457 7.31 5.02 -14.12
N GLN A 458 7.73 6.15 -14.68
CA GLN A 458 8.91 6.89 -14.27
C GLN A 458 8.76 8.36 -14.64
N LEU A 459 9.53 9.23 -13.98
CA LEU A 459 9.65 10.62 -14.41
C LEU A 459 10.35 10.71 -15.77
N ALA A 460 9.91 11.65 -16.62
CA ALA A 460 10.58 11.96 -17.87
C ALA A 460 12.08 12.20 -17.63
N ASN A 461 12.94 11.58 -18.44
CA ASN A 461 14.41 11.62 -18.31
C ASN A 461 14.92 11.28 -16.89
N LYS A 462 14.20 10.42 -16.15
CA LYS A 462 14.47 10.10 -14.73
C LYS A 462 14.54 11.35 -13.83
N GLY A 463 13.79 12.39 -14.17
CA GLY A 463 13.73 13.64 -13.42
C GLY A 463 14.77 14.69 -13.81
N LEU A 464 15.66 14.42 -14.77
CA LEU A 464 16.58 15.44 -15.29
C LEU A 464 15.85 16.40 -16.24
N VAL A 465 16.22 17.68 -16.18
CA VAL A 465 15.69 18.72 -17.06
C VAL A 465 16.83 19.39 -17.83
N CYS A 466 16.60 19.68 -19.11
CA CYS A 466 17.50 20.50 -19.91
C CYS A 466 17.17 21.97 -19.67
N ASN A 467 18.13 22.72 -19.12
CA ASN A 467 17.93 24.15 -18.88
C ASN A 467 18.07 24.98 -20.16
N GLU A 468 17.79 26.28 -20.07
CA GLU A 468 17.84 27.23 -21.19
C GLU A 468 19.23 27.33 -21.86
N HIS A 469 20.29 26.84 -21.20
CA HIS A 469 21.66 26.81 -21.72
C HIS A 469 22.04 25.44 -22.34
N GLY A 470 21.09 24.53 -22.51
CA GLY A 470 21.35 23.20 -23.07
C GLY A 470 22.03 22.22 -22.11
N ARG A 471 22.09 22.53 -20.80
CA ARG A 471 22.68 21.65 -19.79
C ARG A 471 21.61 20.81 -19.11
N TRP A 472 21.87 19.51 -18.99
CA TRP A 472 21.06 18.60 -18.19
C TRP A 472 21.40 18.75 -16.71
N VAL A 473 20.39 19.05 -15.90
CA VAL A 473 20.52 19.28 -14.46
C VAL A 473 19.45 18.53 -13.69
N LYS A 474 19.76 18.17 -12.43
CA LYS A 474 18.73 17.75 -11.47
C LYS A 474 18.03 19.02 -10.98
N PRO A 475 16.71 19.17 -11.21
CA PRO A 475 15.99 20.34 -10.74
C PRO A 475 16.01 20.38 -9.21
N ARG A 476 16.05 21.60 -8.65
CA ARG A 476 15.81 21.75 -7.22
C ARG A 476 14.35 21.43 -6.94
N ARG A 477 14.11 20.84 -5.77
CA ARG A 477 12.75 20.62 -5.30
C ARG A 477 12.09 21.94 -5.01
N GLU A 478 10.83 22.09 -5.41
CA GLU A 478 10.06 23.30 -5.10
C GLU A 478 10.03 23.53 -3.59
N PRO A 479 10.22 24.78 -3.10
CA PRO A 479 10.32 25.03 -1.67
C PRO A 479 9.12 24.54 -0.85
N GLU A 480 7.93 24.56 -1.45
CA GLU A 480 6.68 24.06 -0.86
C GLU A 480 6.61 22.53 -0.76
N ASP A 481 7.34 21.82 -1.62
CA ASP A 481 7.39 20.36 -1.65
C ASP A 481 8.47 19.81 -0.70
N ILE A 482 9.39 20.66 -0.23
CA ILE A 482 10.43 20.24 0.71
C ILE A 482 9.76 19.82 2.04
N PRO A 483 10.02 18.59 2.53
CA PRO A 483 9.48 18.16 3.82
C PRO A 483 9.90 19.12 4.93
N SER A 484 8.92 19.62 5.69
CA SER A 484 9.15 20.53 6.80
C SER A 484 8.18 20.21 7.95
N PRO A 485 8.67 19.94 9.17
CA PRO A 485 7.81 19.74 10.33
C PRO A 485 7.16 21.03 10.82
N THR A 486 7.81 22.18 10.58
CA THR A 486 7.42 23.49 11.12
C THR A 486 6.47 24.28 10.23
N GLY A 487 6.34 23.91 8.95
CA GLY A 487 5.32 24.48 8.05
C GLY A 487 3.88 24.13 8.43
N GLU A 488 3.69 23.22 9.39
CA GLU A 488 2.39 22.72 9.82
C GLU A 488 1.65 23.66 10.80
N GLN A 489 2.37 24.48 11.58
CA GLN A 489 1.76 25.38 12.58
C GLN A 489 1.12 26.63 11.96
N ALA A 490 1.75 27.23 10.95
CA ALA A 490 1.17 28.38 10.25
C ALA A 490 -0.09 28.01 9.45
N HIS A 491 -0.18 26.75 9.00
CA HIS A 491 -1.29 26.26 8.18
C HIS A 491 -2.42 25.58 8.96
N ASP A 492 -2.21 25.09 10.18
CA ASP A 492 -3.32 24.74 11.07
C ASP A 492 -4.20 25.98 11.33
N LEU A 493 -3.61 27.18 11.28
CA LEU A 493 -4.34 28.44 11.33
C LEU A 493 -5.15 28.70 10.04
N SER A 494 -4.58 28.47 8.85
CA SER A 494 -5.31 28.65 7.57
C SER A 494 -6.43 27.63 7.38
N LEU A 495 -6.22 26.36 7.76
CA LEU A 495 -7.28 25.35 7.73
C LEU A 495 -8.39 25.71 8.72
N ARG A 496 -8.06 26.20 9.92
CA ARG A 496 -9.07 26.75 10.84
C ARG A 496 -9.85 27.91 10.22
N ILE A 497 -9.20 28.79 9.45
CA ILE A 497 -9.84 29.91 8.77
C ILE A 497 -10.76 29.41 7.64
N GLU A 498 -10.28 28.55 6.74
CA GLU A 498 -11.10 27.96 5.66
C GLU A 498 -12.29 27.13 6.20
N MET A 499 -12.06 26.40 7.30
CA MET A 499 -13.09 25.64 8.01
C MET A 499 -14.12 26.56 8.69
N GLN A 500 -13.70 27.74 9.19
CA GLN A 500 -14.58 28.76 9.72
C GLN A 500 -15.34 29.52 8.62
N GLU A 501 -14.74 29.75 7.46
CA GLU A 501 -15.37 30.40 6.31
C GLU A 501 -16.43 29.48 5.66
N SER A 502 -16.13 28.19 5.52
CA SER A 502 -17.10 27.19 5.05
C SER A 502 -18.30 27.08 6.00
N TYR A 503 -18.08 27.11 7.32
CA TYR A 503 -19.15 27.14 8.32
C TYR A 503 -20.03 28.41 8.22
N LYS A 504 -19.41 29.58 8.01
CA LYS A 504 -20.16 30.84 7.81
C LYS A 504 -21.01 30.81 6.54
N CYS A 505 -20.49 30.24 5.45
CA CYS A 505 -21.21 30.08 4.19
C CYS A 505 -22.43 29.15 4.38
N CYS A 506 -22.25 28.01 5.04
CA CYS A 506 -23.33 27.05 5.33
C CYS A 506 -24.43 27.64 6.24
N MET A 507 -24.08 28.51 7.19
CA MET A 507 -25.05 29.24 8.03
C MET A 507 -25.82 30.32 7.26
N GLN A 508 -25.23 30.92 6.22
CA GLN A 508 -25.92 31.89 5.36
C GLN A 508 -26.94 31.20 4.46
N ASP A 509 -26.61 30.04 3.89
CA ASP A 509 -27.53 29.27 3.04
C ASP A 509 -28.73 28.70 3.84
N LYS A 510 -28.51 28.29 5.09
CA LYS A 510 -29.61 27.85 5.98
C LYS A 510 -30.57 28.99 6.36
N ASN A 511 -30.08 30.22 6.47
CA ASN A 511 -30.93 31.39 6.75
C ASN A 511 -31.71 31.88 5.52
N LEU A 512 -31.23 31.61 4.31
CA LEU A 512 -31.95 31.91 3.06
C LEU A 512 -33.07 30.89 2.75
N ALA A 513 -33.01 29.67 3.30
CA ALA A 513 -34.04 28.65 3.13
C ALA A 513 -35.24 28.78 4.10
N ILE A 514 -35.22 29.75 5.02
CA ILE A 514 -36.28 29.98 6.04
C ILE A 514 -37.08 31.28 5.76
N CYS A 515 -36.83 31.96 4.63
CA CYS A 515 -37.60 33.14 4.21
C CYS A 515 -38.58 32.82 3.07
#